data_AF-A0A915C4F7-F1
#
_entry.id   AF-A0A915C4F7-F1
#
_cell.length_a   1.000
_cell.length_b   1.000
_cell.length_c   1.000
_cell.angle_alpha   90.00
_cell.angle_beta   90.00
_cell.angle_gamma   90.00
#
_symmetry.space_group_name_H-M   'P 1'
#
loop_
_entity.id
_entity.type
_entity.pdbx_description
1 polymer ?
#
loop_
_entity_poly.entity_id
_entity_poly.type
_entity_poly.pdbx_seq_one_letter_code
_entity_poly.pdbx_strand_id
1 'polypeptide(L)'
;MATAKPYEMWLGRLSEIESGACEHQLSDNNLVNRLRDENFDVAINDATALCGYALIMKIGVKKLVSAMPISLTEKFIEPFAITVNPSHVPGKKMLTTSS
;
A
#
# COMPACT_ATOMS: atom_id res chain seq x y z
N MET A 1 -25.60 7.86 18.01
CA MET A 1 -24.20 8.00 17.55
C MET A 1 -23.73 6.64 17.08
N ALA A 2 -23.38 6.49 15.79
CA ALA A 2 -22.86 5.23 15.28
C ALA A 2 -21.40 5.07 15.74
N THR A 3 -21.07 3.92 16.31
CA THR A 3 -19.69 3.56 16.68
C THR A 3 -18.93 3.14 15.42
N ALA A 4 -17.72 3.66 15.25
CA ALA A 4 -16.86 3.29 14.12
C ALA A 4 -16.51 1.80 14.20
N LYS A 5 -16.47 1.12 13.04
CA LYS A 5 -16.10 -0.29 13.00
C LYS A 5 -14.60 -0.43 13.35
N PRO A 6 -14.16 -1.56 13.95
CA PRO A 6 -12.78 -1.73 14.41
C PRO A 6 -11.71 -1.50 13.33
N TYR A 7 -12.01 -1.85 12.07
CA TYR A 7 -11.06 -1.65 10.96
C TYR A 7 -10.91 -0.18 10.57
N GLU A 8 -11.97 0.65 10.70
CA GLU A 8 -11.90 2.09 10.41
C GLU A 8 -10.95 2.78 11.40
N MET A 9 -11.02 2.38 12.67
CA MET A 9 -10.13 2.84 13.72
C MET A 9 -8.67 2.45 13.44
N TRP A 10 -8.45 1.22 12.97
CA TRP A 10 -7.12 0.75 12.59
C TRP A 10 -6.57 1.50 11.37
N LEU A 11 -7.38 1.70 10.33
CA LEU A 11 -7.00 2.46 9.14
C LEU A 11 -6.67 3.91 9.48
N GLY A 12 -7.46 4.55 10.35
CA GLY A 12 -7.19 5.89 10.84
C GLY A 12 -5.82 6.00 11.52
N ARG A 13 -5.52 5.08 12.45
CA ARG A 13 -4.22 5.04 13.13
C ARG A 13 -3.06 4.80 12.16
N LEU A 14 -3.22 3.90 11.19
CA LEU A 14 -2.20 3.65 10.18
C LEU A 14 -1.94 4.91 9.34
N SER A 15 -2.99 5.63 8.96
CA SER A 15 -2.89 6.90 8.24
C SER A 15 -2.14 7.97 9.04
N GLU A 16 -2.39 8.07 10.34
CA GLU A 16 -1.68 9.02 11.21
C GLU A 16 -0.18 8.70 11.30
N ILE A 17 0.18 7.43 11.48
CA ILE A 17 1.57 6.98 11.56
C ILE A 17 2.30 7.25 10.24
N GLU A 18 1.68 6.87 9.11
CA GLU A 18 2.21 7.13 7.76
C GLU A 18 2.41 8.63 7.54
N SER A 19 1.44 9.46 7.93
CA SER A 19 1.53 10.92 7.75
C SER A 19 2.67 11.52 8.58
N GLY A 20 2.82 11.13 9.83
CA GLY A 20 3.91 11.61 10.69
C GLY A 20 5.30 11.18 10.18
N ALA A 21 5.44 9.93 9.74
CA ALA A 21 6.66 9.46 9.09
C ALA A 21 6.95 10.24 7.80
N CYS A 22 5.91 10.56 7.04
CA CYS A 22 6.04 11.31 5.80
C CYS A 22 6.53 12.73 6.01
N GLU A 23 5.93 13.46 6.95
CA GLU A 23 6.34 14.82 7.28
C GLU A 23 7.81 14.87 7.71
N HIS A 24 8.27 13.87 8.48
CA HIS A 24 9.66 13.79 8.89
C HIS A 24 10.61 13.60 7.71
N GLN A 25 10.30 12.67 6.80
CA GLN A 25 11.14 12.43 5.60
C GLN A 25 11.12 13.62 4.63
N LEU A 26 9.96 14.25 4.44
CA LEU A 26 9.84 15.39 3.54
C LEU A 26 10.50 16.64 4.12
N SER A 27 10.53 16.82 5.44
CA SER A 27 11.19 17.98 6.08
C SER A 27 12.71 17.82 6.22
N ASP A 28 13.24 16.60 6.12
CA ASP A 28 14.69 16.35 6.13
C ASP A 28 15.35 16.76 4.79
N ASN A 29 15.88 17.98 4.77
CA ASN A 29 16.59 18.51 3.60
C ASN A 29 17.89 17.76 3.29
N ASN A 30 18.55 17.13 4.29
CA ASN A 30 19.76 16.35 4.03
C ASN A 30 19.41 15.10 3.21
N LEU A 31 18.38 14.38 3.64
CA LEU A 31 17.84 13.22 2.92
C LEU A 31 17.40 13.62 1.51
N VAL A 32 16.54 14.64 1.39
CA VAL A 32 15.98 15.07 0.10
C VAL A 32 17.09 15.50 -0.87
N ASN A 33 18.10 16.24 -0.41
CA ASN A 33 19.19 16.66 -1.28
C ASN A 33 20.05 15.49 -1.72
N ARG A 34 20.41 14.58 -0.80
CA ARG A 34 21.16 13.36 -1.13
C ARG A 34 20.42 12.54 -2.19
N LEU A 35 19.12 12.30 -2.02
CA LEU A 35 18.31 11.55 -2.99
C LEU A 35 18.19 12.26 -4.35
N ARG A 36 18.19 13.59 -4.37
CA ARG A 36 18.19 14.37 -5.61
C ARG A 36 19.53 14.25 -6.34
N ASP A 37 20.63 14.28 -5.60
CA ASP A 37 22.00 14.24 -6.15
C ASP A 37 22.35 12.88 -6.76
N GLU A 38 21.64 11.80 -6.39
CA GLU A 38 21.75 10.49 -7.04
C GLU A 38 21.25 10.47 -8.50
N ASN A 39 20.44 11.45 -8.93
CA ASN A 39 19.94 11.58 -10.30
C ASN A 39 19.22 10.33 -10.85
N PHE A 40 18.29 9.77 -10.08
CA PHE A 40 17.53 8.58 -10.50
C PHE A 40 16.72 8.79 -11.79
N ASP A 41 16.82 7.83 -12.72
CA ASP A 41 16.03 7.82 -13.97
C ASP A 41 14.59 7.38 -13.78
N VAL A 42 14.34 6.52 -12.78
CA VAL A 42 13.06 5.89 -12.49
C VAL A 42 12.91 5.65 -11.00
N ALA A 43 11.71 5.89 -10.47
CA ALA A 43 11.34 5.51 -9.13
C ALA A 43 10.34 4.35 -9.16
N ILE A 44 10.45 3.46 -8.17
CA ILE A 44 9.49 2.38 -7.93
C ILE A 44 8.92 2.60 -6.54
N ASN A 45 7.59 2.68 -6.42
CA ASN A 45 6.92 2.91 -5.15
C ASN A 45 5.90 1.81 -4.86
N ASP A 46 5.79 1.43 -3.59
CA ASP A 46 4.67 0.60 -3.14
C ASP A 46 3.36 1.42 -3.27
N ALA A 47 2.33 0.86 -3.91
CA ALA A 47 1.07 1.57 -4.13
C ALA A 47 0.34 1.92 -2.82
N THR A 48 0.66 1.24 -1.73
CA THR A 48 0.13 1.51 -0.38
C THR A 48 0.96 2.53 0.40
N ALA A 49 2.23 2.78 0.00
CA ALA A 49 3.09 3.79 0.60
C ALA A 49 2.85 5.16 -0.04
N LEU A 50 1.81 5.86 0.40
CA LEU A 50 1.38 7.13 -0.20
C LEU A 50 2.45 8.23 -0.12
N CYS A 51 3.26 8.24 0.94
CA CYS A 51 4.33 9.22 1.08
C CYS A 51 5.41 9.09 0.00
N GLY A 52 5.68 7.88 -0.49
CA GLY A 52 6.70 7.64 -1.48
C GLY A 52 6.47 8.48 -2.74
N TYR A 53 5.22 8.65 -3.16
CA TYR A 53 4.85 9.55 -4.27
C TYR A 53 5.29 10.99 -4.02
N ALA A 54 5.03 11.53 -2.82
CA ALA A 54 5.39 12.89 -2.47
C ALA A 54 6.91 13.11 -2.44
N LEU A 55 7.66 12.14 -1.89
CA LEU A 55 9.12 12.20 -1.86
C LEU A 55 9.72 12.16 -3.27
N ILE A 56 9.23 11.26 -4.11
CA ILE A 56 9.65 11.09 -5.52
C ILE A 56 9.41 12.39 -6.30
N MET A 57 8.24 13.01 -6.14
CA MET A 57 7.95 14.32 -6.73
C MET A 57 8.91 15.41 -6.22
N LYS A 58 9.21 15.42 -4.92
CA LYS A 58 10.08 16.42 -4.30
C LYS A 58 11.55 16.34 -4.75
N ILE A 59 12.03 15.13 -5.07
CA ILE A 59 13.39 14.93 -5.61
C ILE A 59 13.45 15.10 -7.14
N GLY A 60 12.31 15.20 -7.82
CA GLY A 60 12.23 15.57 -9.23
C GLY A 60 12.28 14.41 -10.23
N VAL A 61 12.07 13.17 -9.78
CA VAL A 61 12.04 12.00 -10.66
C VAL A 61 10.72 11.96 -11.42
N LYS A 62 10.79 11.89 -12.76
CA LYS A 62 9.62 11.99 -13.65
C LYS A 62 8.96 10.66 -13.98
N LYS A 63 9.73 9.56 -13.97
CA LYS A 63 9.24 8.23 -14.32
C LYS A 63 8.99 7.45 -13.04
N LEU A 64 7.74 7.05 -12.84
CA LEU A 64 7.30 6.35 -11.63
C LEU A 64 6.60 5.04 -12.01
N VAL A 65 7.02 3.96 -11.38
CA VAL A 65 6.32 2.67 -11.38
C VAL A 65 5.66 2.50 -10.02
N SER A 66 4.35 2.30 -10.01
CA SER A 66 3.63 1.86 -8.82
C SER A 66 3.58 0.33 -8.81
N ALA A 67 4.02 -0.28 -7.73
CA ALA A 67 4.04 -1.72 -7.54
C ALA A 67 3.24 -2.08 -6.29
N MET A 68 2.49 -3.17 -6.32
CA MET A 68 1.88 -3.75 -5.12
C MET A 68 2.55 -5.10 -4.86
N PRO A 69 3.50 -5.19 -3.91
CA PRO A 69 4.22 -6.43 -3.62
C PRO A 69 3.41 -7.38 -2.70
N ILE A 70 2.09 -7.23 -2.65
CA ILE A 70 1.19 -8.12 -1.92
C ILE A 70 0.48 -9.07 -2.88
N SER A 71 0.22 -10.30 -2.42
CA SER A 71 -0.74 -11.17 -3.10
C SER A 71 -2.11 -10.49 -3.04
N LEU A 72 -2.70 -10.25 -4.22
CA LEU A 72 -4.05 -9.69 -4.28
C LEU A 72 -5.00 -10.62 -3.50
N THR A 73 -5.77 -10.04 -2.59
CA THR A 73 -6.76 -10.84 -1.84
C THR A 73 -7.79 -11.41 -2.80
N GLU A 74 -8.38 -12.57 -2.48
CA GLU A 74 -9.32 -13.28 -3.38
C GLU A 74 -10.37 -12.35 -4.00
N LYS A 75 -10.91 -11.42 -3.19
CA LYS A 75 -11.90 -10.44 -3.61
C LYS A 75 -11.46 -9.53 -4.74
N PHE A 76 -10.17 -9.17 -4.80
CA PHE A 76 -9.65 -8.31 -5.86
C PHE A 76 -9.30 -9.10 -7.13
N ILE A 77 -9.14 -10.43 -7.04
CA ILE A 77 -8.78 -11.29 -8.18
C ILE A 77 -9.94 -12.09 -8.78
N GLU A 78 -11.06 -12.18 -8.07
CA GLU A 78 -12.32 -12.76 -8.58
C GLU A 78 -12.67 -12.28 -10.00
N PRO A 79 -12.58 -10.96 -10.35
CA PRO A 79 -12.88 -10.48 -11.70
C PRO A 79 -11.86 -10.90 -12.77
N PHE A 80 -10.65 -11.29 -12.36
CA PHE A 80 -9.54 -11.60 -13.27
C PHE A 80 -9.39 -13.10 -13.55
N ALA A 81 -10.34 -13.93 -13.07
CA ALA A 81 -10.35 -15.39 -13.23
C ALA A 81 -9.06 -16.08 -12.76
N ILE A 82 -8.32 -15.45 -11.83
CA ILE A 82 -7.12 -16.03 -11.23
C ILE A 82 -7.58 -17.06 -10.20
N THR A 83 -7.17 -18.31 -10.38
CA THR A 83 -7.48 -19.38 -9.43
C THR A 83 -6.68 -19.20 -8.13
N VAL A 84 -7.39 -19.06 -7.01
CA VAL A 84 -6.80 -19.08 -5.68
C VAL A 84 -6.41 -20.50 -5.31
N ASN A 85 -5.19 -20.70 -4.80
CA ASN A 85 -4.78 -22.01 -4.30
C ASN A 85 -5.62 -22.35 -3.05
N PRO A 86 -6.39 -23.47 -3.04
CA PRO A 86 -7.20 -23.87 -1.89
C PRO A 86 -6.39 -24.06 -0.60
N SER A 87 -5.09 -24.30 -0.68
CA SER A 87 -4.18 -24.39 0.48
C SER A 87 -3.82 -23.02 1.08
N HIS A 88 -3.99 -21.91 0.34
CA HIS A 88 -3.66 -20.56 0.79
C HIS A 88 -4.78 -19.92 1.62
N VAL A 89 -6.01 -20.44 1.50
CA VAL A 89 -7.18 -19.92 2.21
C VAL A 89 -7.74 -21.02 3.11
N PRO A 90 -7.79 -20.83 4.44
CA PRO A 90 -8.47 -21.77 5.32
C PRO A 90 -9.88 -21.99 4.79
N GLY A 91 -10.20 -23.23 4.41
CA GLY A 91 -11.43 -23.54 3.69
C GLY A 91 -12.63 -22.88 4.36
N LYS A 92 -13.33 -21.99 3.63
CA LYS A 92 -14.69 -21.59 4.02
C LYS A 92 -15.43 -22.91 4.25
N LYS A 93 -16.02 -23.09 5.43
CA LYS A 93 -16.86 -24.27 5.72
C LYS A 93 -17.79 -24.43 4.52
N MET A 94 -17.60 -25.52 3.77
CA MET A 94 -18.50 -25.90 2.70
C MET A 94 -19.87 -25.96 3.35
N LEU A 95 -20.74 -24.99 3.03
CA LEU A 95 -22.12 -25.04 3.45
C LEU A 95 -22.68 -26.27 2.73
N THR A 96 -22.63 -27.41 3.41
CA THR A 96 -23.32 -28.62 2.99
C THR A 96 -24.79 -28.22 2.92
N THR A 97 -25.30 -28.02 1.72
CA THR A 97 -26.73 -28.13 1.48
C THR A 97 -27.07 -29.58 1.79
N SER A 98 -27.50 -29.84 3.02
CA SER A 98 -28.15 -31.09 3.39
C SER A 98 -29.39 -31.23 2.51
N SER A 99 -29.35 -32.22 1.63
CA SER A 99 -30.55 -32.80 1.01
C SER A 99 -31.43 -33.46 2.06
#